data_AF-A0A7W0GW07-F1
#
_entry.id   AF-A0A7W0GW07-F1
#
_cell.length_a   1.000
_cell.length_b   1.000
_cell.length_c   1.000
_cell.angle_alpha   90.00
_cell.angle_beta   90.00
_cell.angle_gamma   90.00
#
_symmetry.space_group_name_H-M   'P 1'
#
loop_
_entity.id
_entity.type
_entity.pdbx_description
1 polymer ?
#
loop_
_entity_poly.entity_id
_entity_poly.type
_entity_poly.pdbx_seq_one_letter_code
_entity_poly.pdbx_strand_id
1 'polypeptide(L)'
;FPGCQFLEDRPLPGLDRMLAASAVRHPLAQLEMLLTPAPRMNGESPLALLRKGRVDDAVAVAAASASPLDEEAGARGGGAHPARV
;
A
#
# COMPACT_ATOMS: atom_id res chain seq x y z
N PHE A 1 -8.61 -5.67 10.78
CA PHE A 1 -7.92 -6.30 9.65
C PHE A 1 -8.95 -6.69 8.60
N PRO A 2 -8.85 -6.21 7.36
CA PRO A 2 -9.82 -6.52 6.32
C PRO A 2 -9.69 -7.97 5.86
N GLY A 3 -10.83 -8.66 5.69
CA GLY A 3 -10.88 -10.09 5.37
C GLY A 3 -10.21 -10.48 4.05
N CYS A 4 -10.00 -9.53 3.13
CA CYS A 4 -9.31 -9.78 1.86
C CYS A 4 -7.85 -10.24 2.02
N GLN A 5 -7.23 -9.98 3.18
CA GLN A 5 -5.86 -10.37 3.51
C GLN A 5 -5.71 -11.84 3.92
N PHE A 6 -6.82 -12.60 3.97
CA PHE A 6 -6.84 -13.98 4.42
C PHE A 6 -7.22 -14.90 3.27
N LEU A 7 -6.65 -16.10 3.28
CA LEU A 7 -7.07 -17.26 2.52
C LEU A 7 -7.49 -18.32 3.53
N GLU A 8 -8.78 -18.66 3.54
CA GLU A 8 -9.41 -19.42 4.63
C GLU A 8 -9.18 -18.69 5.95
N ASP A 9 -8.57 -19.35 6.93
CA ASP A 9 -8.30 -18.80 8.27
C ASP A 9 -6.86 -18.33 8.45
N ARG A 10 -6.08 -18.23 7.36
CA ARG A 10 -4.66 -17.84 7.40
C ARG A 10 -4.39 -16.57 6.59
N PRO A 11 -3.44 -15.72 7.01
CA PRO A 11 -2.97 -14.63 6.17
C PRO A 11 -2.52 -15.13 4.81
N LEU A 12 -2.70 -14.32 3.77
CA LEU A 12 -2.23 -14.63 2.43
C LEU A 12 -0.73 -14.94 2.46
N PRO A 13 -0.30 -16.07 1.88
CA PRO A 13 1.12 -16.40 1.80
C PRO A 13 1.92 -15.26 1.16
N GLY A 14 2.97 -14.81 1.84
CA GLY A 14 3.85 -13.74 1.36
C GLY A 14 3.35 -12.31 1.61
N LEU A 15 2.18 -12.14 2.26
CA LEU A 15 1.69 -10.81 2.66
C LEU A 15 2.67 -10.11 3.62
N ASP A 16 3.21 -10.86 4.58
CA ASP A 16 4.23 -10.39 5.53
C ASP A 16 5.49 -9.89 4.81
N ARG A 17 6.01 -10.69 3.85
CA ARG A 17 7.18 -10.34 3.03
C ARG A 17 6.91 -9.08 2.19
N MET A 18 5.72 -8.99 1.59
CA MET A 18 5.31 -7.82 0.82
C MET A 18 5.27 -6.56 1.68
N LEU A 19 4.64 -6.63 2.86
CA LEU A 19 4.55 -5.49 3.79
C LEU A 19 5.93 -5.07 4.32
N ALA A 20 6.81 -6.04 4.59
CA ALA A 20 8.18 -5.77 5.03
C ALA A 20 9.03 -5.07 3.95
N ALA A 21 8.79 -5.40 2.68
CA ALA A 21 9.50 -4.79 1.55
C ALA A 21 9.00 -3.38 1.20
N SER A 22 7.77 -3.04 1.57
CA SER A 22 7.23 -1.69 1.37
C SER A 22 7.98 -0.67 2.21
N ALA A 23 8.12 0.56 1.72
CA ALA A 23 8.52 1.70 2.55
C ALA A 23 7.34 2.26 3.36
N VAL A 24 6.11 1.99 2.92
CA VAL A 24 4.87 2.48 3.52
C VAL A 24 4.64 1.81 4.87
N ARG A 25 4.42 2.60 5.93
CA ARG A 25 4.17 2.09 7.30
C ARG A 25 2.76 2.33 7.78
N HIS A 26 2.05 3.32 7.22
CA HIS A 26 0.69 3.64 7.64
C HIS A 26 -0.28 2.52 7.19
N PRO A 27 -1.07 1.91 8.11
CA PRO A 27 -1.89 0.74 7.79
C PRO A 27 -2.90 0.96 6.67
N LEU A 28 -3.51 2.15 6.60
CA LEU A 28 -4.46 2.48 5.53
C LEU A 28 -3.77 2.59 4.18
N ALA A 29 -2.57 3.19 4.15
CA ALA A 29 -1.78 3.35 2.93
C ALA A 29 -1.27 1.98 2.42
N GLN A 30 -0.92 1.07 3.33
CA GLN A 30 -0.58 -0.31 2.98
C GLN A 30 -1.78 -1.07 2.39
N LEU A 31 -2.99 -0.84 2.93
CA LEU A 31 -4.21 -1.43 2.39
C LEU A 31 -4.53 -0.87 1.00
N GLU A 32 -4.42 0.44 0.80
CA GLU A 32 -4.60 1.07 -0.51
C GLU A 32 -3.61 0.52 -1.53
N MET A 33 -2.32 0.42 -1.17
CA MET A 33 -1.29 -0.19 -2.01
C MET A 33 -1.64 -1.64 -2.37
N LEU A 34 -2.10 -2.44 -1.38
CA LEU A 34 -2.48 -3.84 -1.58
C LEU A 34 -3.63 -3.99 -2.59
N LEU A 35 -4.57 -3.04 -2.62
CA LEU A 35 -5.76 -3.07 -3.45
C LEU A 35 -5.59 -2.37 -4.80
N THR A 36 -4.65 -1.45 -4.91
CA THR A 36 -4.43 -0.64 -6.12
C THR A 36 -3.78 -1.45 -7.24
N PRO A 37 -4.40 -1.49 -8.43
CA PRO A 37 -3.76 -2.01 -9.64
C PRO A 37 -2.40 -1.35 -9.93
N ALA A 38 -1.37 -2.16 -10.17
CA ALA A 38 -0.07 -1.66 -10.60
C ALA A 38 0.04 -1.71 -12.13
N PRO A 39 0.25 -0.57 -12.83
CA PRO A 39 0.45 -0.55 -14.28
C PRO A 39 1.61 -1.44 -14.74
N ARG A 40 2.65 -1.55 -13.91
CA ARG A 40 3.84 -2.39 -14.16
C ARG A 40 3.53 -3.90 -14.13
N MET A 41 2.36 -4.30 -13.64
CA MET A 41 1.91 -5.68 -13.50
C MET A 41 0.67 -5.97 -14.34
N ASN A 42 0.58 -5.39 -15.54
CA ASN A 42 -0.56 -5.53 -16.45
C ASN A 42 -1.90 -5.11 -15.80
N GLY A 43 -1.87 -4.18 -14.84
CA GLY A 43 -3.07 -3.74 -14.13
C GLY A 43 -3.54 -4.69 -13.02
N GLU A 44 -2.73 -5.66 -12.60
CA GLU A 44 -3.02 -6.48 -11.42
C GLU A 44 -2.64 -5.75 -10.13
N SER A 45 -3.44 -5.92 -9.08
CA SER A 45 -3.09 -5.45 -7.73
C SER A 45 -2.17 -6.44 -7.01
N PRO A 46 -1.39 -5.99 -6.00
CA PRO A 46 -0.61 -6.89 -5.17
C PRO A 46 -1.45 -8.00 -4.53
N LEU A 47 -2.70 -7.69 -4.13
CA LEU A 47 -3.64 -8.70 -3.63
C LEU A 47 -3.91 -9.82 -4.66
N ALA A 48 -4.14 -9.45 -5.92
CA ALA A 48 -4.40 -10.43 -6.98
C ALA A 48 -3.16 -11.31 -7.25
N LEU A 49 -1.98 -10.72 -7.18
CA LEU A 49 -0.71 -11.45 -7.33
C LEU A 49 -0.49 -12.45 -6.19
N LEU A 50 -0.70 -12.03 -4.94
CA LEU A 50 -0.60 -12.92 -3.77
C LEU A 50 -1.57 -14.09 -3.87
N ARG A 51 -2.82 -13.86 -4.30
CA ARG A 51 -3.81 -14.93 -4.50
C ARG A 51 -3.43 -15.92 -5.60
N LYS A 52 -2.64 -15.50 -6.58
CA LYS A 52 -2.11 -16.36 -7.65
C LYS A 52 -0.79 -17.05 -7.27
N GLY A 53 -0.29 -16.84 -6.04
CA GLY A 53 1.01 -17.34 -5.60
C GLY A 53 2.21 -16.59 -6.19
N ARG A 54 1.99 -15.46 -6.88
CA ARG A 54 3.03 -14.61 -7.47
C ARG A 54 3.61 -13.66 -6.42
N VAL A 55 4.20 -14.24 -5.37
CA VAL A 55 4.65 -13.49 -4.19
C VAL A 55 5.76 -12.51 -4.52
N ASP A 56 6.77 -12.93 -5.27
CA ASP A 56 7.93 -12.07 -5.56
C ASP A 56 7.55 -10.87 -6.42
N ASP A 57 6.56 -11.01 -7.30
CA ASP A 57 5.99 -9.92 -8.07
C ASP A 57 5.27 -8.90 -7.17
N ALA A 58 4.48 -9.37 -6.20
CA ALA A 58 3.82 -8.50 -5.22
C ALA A 58 4.84 -7.75 -4.36
N VAL A 59 5.92 -8.42 -3.95
CA VAL A 59 7.04 -7.82 -3.21
C VAL A 59 7.73 -6.73 -4.03
N ALA A 60 7.97 -6.98 -5.32
CA ALA A 60 8.60 -6.00 -6.20
C ALA A 60 7.75 -4.72 -6.36
N VAL A 61 6.42 -4.86 -6.47
CA VAL A 61 5.50 -3.71 -6.48
C VAL A 61 5.57 -2.94 -5.17
N ALA A 62 5.52 -3.64 -4.04
CA ALA A 62 5.56 -3.01 -2.72
C ALA A 62 6.88 -2.26 -2.48
N ALA A 63 8.01 -2.85 -2.87
CA ALA A 63 9.33 -2.21 -2.80
C ALA A 63 9.45 -0.96 -3.68
N ALA A 64 8.76 -0.94 -4.82
CA ALA A 64 8.74 0.20 -5.72
C ALA A 64 7.72 1.30 -5.33
N SER A 65 6.86 1.03 -4.34
CA SER A 65 5.81 1.93 -3.91
C SER A 65 6.34 2.92 -2.87
N ALA A 66 6.52 4.18 -3.25
CA ALA A 66 6.63 5.30 -2.32
C ALA A 66 5.22 5.79 -1.98
N SER A 67 4.92 6.02 -0.69
CA SER A 67 3.59 6.48 -0.29
C SER A 67 3.45 7.99 -0.55
N PRO A 68 2.42 8.46 -1.30
CA PRO A 68 2.08 9.88 -1.33
C PRO A 68 1.43 10.36 -0.01
N LEU A 69 0.98 9.44 0.85
CA LEU A 69 0.38 9.77 2.15
C LEU A 69 1.41 10.18 3.22
N ASP A 70 2.71 9.97 3.00
CA ASP A 70 3.76 10.51 3.86
C ASP A 70 4.02 12.01 3.59
N GLU A 71 3.65 12.55 2.42
CA GLU A 71 3.85 13.98 2.10
C GLU A 71 2.74 14.90 2.65
N GLU A 72 1.47 14.47 2.66
CA GLU A 72 0.35 15.28 3.19
C GLU A 72 0.41 15.51 4.72
N ALA A 73 1.17 14.68 5.45
CA ALA A 73 1.40 14.87 6.88
C ALA A 73 2.40 16.01 7.20
N GLY A 74 3.21 16.44 6.21
CA GLY A 74 4.17 17.54 6.36
C GLY A 74 3.67 18.92 5.90
N ALA A 75 2.60 18.97 5.08
CA ALA A 75 2.17 20.20 4.41
C ALA A 75 1.12 21.05 5.16
N ARG A 76 0.68 20.65 6.36
CA ARG A 76 -0.35 21.38 7.14
C ARG A 76 0.19 22.16 8.34
N GLY A 77 1.45 22.62 8.26
CA GLY A 77 2.11 23.41 9.31
C GLY A 77 2.71 24.72 8.79
N GLY A 78 1.94 25.58 8.11
CA GLY A 78 2.46 26.89 7.69
C GLY A 78 1.61 27.61 6.67
N GLY A 79 0.48 28.17 7.08
CA GLY A 79 -0.36 28.99 6.21
C GLY A 79 -1.08 30.05 7.01
N ALA A 80 -0.48 31.24 7.06
CA ALA A 80 -0.98 32.41 7.74
C ALA A 80 -2.44 32.74 7.35
N HIS A 81 -3.22 33.10 8.36
CA HIS A 81 -4.59 33.56 8.23
C HIS A 81 -4.58 35.02 7.71
N PRO A 82 -5.16 35.35 6.53
CA PRO A 82 -5.39 36.75 6.21
C PRO A 82 -6.65 37.22 6.94
N ALA A 83 -6.45 38.17 7.85
CA ALA A 83 -7.51 38.96 8.47
C ALA A 83 -8.35 39.65 7.38
N ARG A 84 -9.68 39.49 7.45
CA ARG A 84 -10.62 40.27 6.66
C ARG A 84 -10.94 41.57 7.40
N VAL A 85 -10.75 42.69 6.69
CA VAL A 85 -11.24 44.05 7.01
C VAL A 85 -12.68 44.19 6.52
#